data_AF-A0AAN0UBU7-F1
#
_entry.id   AF-A0AAN0UBU7-F1
#
_cell.length_a   1.000
_cell.length_b   1.000
_cell.length_c   1.000
_cell.angle_alpha   90.00
_cell.angle_beta   90.00
_cell.angle_gamma   90.00
#
_symmetry.space_group_name_H-M   'P 1'
#
loop_
_entity.id
_entity.type
_entity.pdbx_description
1 polymer ?
#
loop_
_entity_poly.entity_id
_entity_poly.type
_entity_poly.pdbx_seq_one_letter_code
_entity_poly.pdbx_strand_id
1 'polypeptide(L)'
;MKLTHGVCGITLAAFLTACGGGGGDGYYNQNSGSGSTTTPTTPSTDQELATSVLNSVKQEGKYLFGAYDLNDEKLSKGYIDHALDTFAQGPLKLTLDIRKVDLTKYPDHYRDKCFIKSTTDYRACYVFKGEEIKSLLTGYSDWDFDITADDLKNIKLANDNTSPNLEDYQSNTRIYIFQNENNDKNFQDVTITGAFAYPFQQSWGLEQTKQKRFVLINSTTSDYKITTSTIVQDPDTAQPTEKEVTTGAMSVYKDNTSTDGDLYVVQSGSGFNVLINDNPNVPFAEPISFIVNSTPGNTNNATYQVKLSGNQVLSLPSITGIEGSRVENQSPTTNAQKFNGSIYLEGPNIFTFKQSPNGTTLNFKHVINGISIEGQSINQNGTVSTTLKTPFMQKFTF
;
A
#
# COMPACT_ATOMS: atom_id res chain seq x y z
N MET A 1 6.40 31.10 -31.11
CA MET A 1 7.56 30.34 -30.57
C MET A 1 7.01 29.31 -29.60
N LYS A 2 7.14 28.03 -29.96
CA LYS A 2 6.75 26.87 -29.14
C LYS A 2 8.03 26.06 -28.92
N LEU A 3 8.35 25.72 -27.68
CA LEU A 3 9.44 24.81 -27.33
C LEU A 3 8.82 23.48 -26.89
N THR A 4 9.07 22.46 -27.70
CA THR A 4 8.72 21.06 -27.46
C THR A 4 9.76 20.40 -26.56
N HIS A 5 9.30 19.70 -25.53
CA HIS A 5 10.12 18.88 -24.63
C HIS A 5 10.58 17.61 -25.36
N GLY A 6 11.91 17.41 -25.41
CA GLY A 6 12.55 16.21 -25.94
C GLY A 6 12.80 15.18 -24.84
N VAL A 7 12.27 13.98 -25.04
CA VAL A 7 12.53 12.75 -24.29
C VAL A 7 13.94 12.27 -24.62
N CYS A 8 14.78 12.02 -23.61
CA CYS A 8 16.03 11.27 -23.77
C CYS A 8 15.90 9.93 -23.04
N GLY A 9 15.70 8.86 -23.82
CA GLY A 9 15.88 7.49 -23.38
C GLY A 9 17.37 7.13 -23.43
N ILE A 10 17.88 6.52 -22.36
CA ILE A 10 19.21 5.92 -22.35
C ILE A 10 19.03 4.41 -22.27
N THR A 11 19.56 3.74 -23.28
CA THR A 11 19.62 2.29 -23.47
C THR A 11 20.64 1.66 -22.54
N LEU A 12 20.21 0.58 -21.88
CA LEU A 12 21.01 -0.30 -21.01
C LEU A 12 21.93 -1.20 -21.84
N ALA A 13 23.23 -1.27 -21.50
CA ALA A 13 24.16 -2.27 -22.03
C ALA A 13 24.96 -2.91 -20.90
N ALA A 14 25.28 -4.19 -21.10
CA ALA A 14 25.55 -5.22 -20.11
C ALA A 14 27.05 -5.48 -19.78
N PHE A 15 27.29 -5.88 -18.52
CA PHE A 15 28.34 -6.73 -17.93
C PHE A 15 29.85 -6.42 -18.14
N LEU A 16 30.59 -6.36 -17.02
CA LEU A 16 31.72 -7.27 -16.71
C LEU A 16 32.16 -7.15 -15.23
N THR A 17 32.66 -8.27 -14.72
CA THR A 17 32.95 -8.69 -13.33
C THR A 17 34.37 -8.36 -12.86
N ALA A 18 34.61 -8.11 -11.55
CA ALA A 18 35.67 -8.76 -10.74
C ALA A 18 35.79 -8.25 -9.26
N CYS A 19 35.68 -9.20 -8.34
CA CYS A 19 36.44 -9.50 -7.09
C CYS A 19 36.81 -8.46 -5.99
N GLY A 20 36.42 -8.83 -4.75
CA GLY A 20 37.17 -8.70 -3.48
C GLY A 20 36.82 -7.48 -2.62
N GLY A 21 36.51 -7.50 -1.31
CA GLY A 21 36.61 -8.52 -0.26
C GLY A 21 37.27 -7.94 1.00
N GLY A 22 36.47 -7.56 2.02
CA GLY A 22 36.86 -7.60 3.45
C GLY A 22 37.19 -6.30 4.21
N GLY A 23 36.45 -6.07 5.32
CA GLY A 23 36.80 -5.29 6.54
C GLY A 23 36.88 -3.76 6.40
N GLY A 24 36.26 -2.87 7.20
CA GLY A 24 35.85 -2.95 8.60
C GLY A 24 36.67 -1.95 9.43
N ASP A 25 36.27 -0.66 9.48
CA ASP A 25 36.34 0.23 10.67
C ASP A 25 35.96 1.70 10.38
N GLY A 26 35.04 2.22 11.21
CA GLY A 26 35.04 3.54 11.87
C GLY A 26 35.21 4.85 11.09
N TYR A 27 34.12 5.62 11.02
CA TYR A 27 34.12 7.07 10.76
C TYR A 27 34.78 7.84 11.93
N TYR A 28 35.65 8.81 11.60
CA TYR A 28 36.39 9.79 12.44
C TYR A 28 37.73 9.33 13.07
N ASN A 29 38.89 9.65 12.45
CA ASN A 29 39.90 10.56 13.04
C ASN A 29 41.04 10.96 12.06
N GLN A 30 41.77 12.01 12.46
CA GLN A 30 42.57 12.96 11.68
C GLN A 30 44.00 12.53 11.22
N ASN A 31 44.42 13.20 10.14
CA ASN A 31 45.74 13.73 9.73
C ASN A 31 47.07 12.92 9.77
N SER A 32 47.74 13.04 8.62
CA SER A 32 49.19 13.16 8.32
C SER A 32 50.11 11.94 8.33
N GLY A 33 50.68 11.64 7.15
CA GLY A 33 52.02 11.02 7.01
C GLY A 33 52.16 9.89 5.98
N SER A 34 52.55 10.26 4.74
CA SER A 34 53.33 9.49 3.74
C SER A 34 53.23 7.95 3.68
N GLY A 35 52.70 7.44 2.56
CA GLY A 35 53.12 6.15 1.97
C GLY A 35 52.00 5.28 1.44
N SER A 36 52.00 5.03 0.12
CA SER A 36 51.07 4.16 -0.64
C SER A 36 49.68 4.74 -0.92
N THR A 37 49.55 5.50 -2.01
CA THR A 37 48.24 5.85 -2.56
C THR A 37 47.66 4.67 -3.32
N THR A 38 46.97 3.77 -2.62
CA THR A 38 45.83 3.07 -3.23
C THR A 38 44.80 4.14 -3.55
N THR A 39 44.57 4.39 -4.83
CA THR A 39 43.53 5.30 -5.31
C THR A 39 42.22 4.96 -4.60
N PRO A 40 41.51 5.92 -3.97
CA PRO A 40 40.15 5.68 -3.53
C PRO A 40 39.35 5.32 -4.78
N THR A 41 38.85 4.09 -4.87
CA THR A 41 37.85 3.78 -5.89
C THR A 41 36.58 4.50 -5.49
N THR A 42 36.37 5.66 -6.10
CA THR A 42 35.06 6.31 -6.14
C THR A 42 34.03 5.23 -6.47
N PRO A 43 32.97 5.06 -5.67
CA PRO A 43 31.94 4.09 -5.99
C PRO A 43 31.41 4.34 -7.40
N SER A 44 31.09 3.27 -8.12
CA SER A 44 30.47 3.45 -9.43
C SER A 44 29.14 4.19 -9.26
N THR A 45 28.73 4.94 -10.27
CA THR A 45 27.43 5.62 -10.31
C THR A 45 26.27 4.67 -10.00
N ASP A 46 26.40 3.40 -10.38
CA ASP A 46 25.40 2.35 -10.11
C ASP A 46 25.36 1.96 -8.62
N GLN A 47 26.51 1.94 -7.94
CA GLN A 47 26.59 1.66 -6.50
C GLN A 47 26.07 2.84 -5.67
N GLU A 48 26.36 4.07 -6.09
CA GLU A 48 25.81 5.28 -5.47
C GLU A 48 24.29 5.32 -5.60
N LEU A 49 23.76 5.05 -6.80
CA LEU A 49 22.33 4.97 -7.05
C LEU A 49 21.68 3.87 -6.20
N ALA A 50 22.24 2.66 -6.19
CA ALA A 50 21.72 1.55 -5.40
C ALA A 50 21.72 1.85 -3.90
N THR A 51 22.76 2.53 -3.40
CA THR A 51 22.85 2.96 -1.99
C THR A 51 21.80 4.01 -1.67
N SER A 52 21.62 5.00 -2.55
CA SER A 52 20.61 6.05 -2.40
C SER A 52 19.20 5.46 -2.33
N VAL A 53 18.85 4.60 -3.30
CA VAL A 53 17.54 3.91 -3.31
C VAL A 53 17.36 3.05 -2.07
N LEU A 54 18.38 2.27 -1.66
CA LEU A 54 18.28 1.45 -0.46
C LEU A 54 18.07 2.29 0.80
N ASN A 55 18.72 3.44 0.92
CA ASN A 55 18.54 4.33 2.07
C ASN A 55 17.12 4.93 2.10
N SER A 56 16.60 5.39 0.95
CA SER A 56 15.21 5.81 0.84
C SER A 56 14.25 4.69 1.22
N VAL A 57 14.48 3.46 0.75
CA VAL A 57 13.63 2.30 1.09
C VAL A 57 13.69 1.94 2.57
N LYS A 58 14.86 2.02 3.22
CA LYS A 58 14.99 1.81 4.68
C LYS A 58 14.26 2.88 5.50
N GLN A 59 14.28 4.12 5.02
CA GLN A 59 13.59 5.23 5.67
C GLN A 59 12.08 5.12 5.49
N GLU A 60 11.63 4.86 4.25
CA GLU A 60 10.22 4.96 3.89
C GLU A 60 9.42 3.66 4.02
N GLY A 61 10.11 2.52 4.04
CA GLY A 61 9.54 1.19 3.84
C GLY A 61 10.09 0.14 4.81
N LYS A 62 10.15 0.44 6.10
CA LYS A 62 10.49 -0.54 7.16
C LYS A 62 9.61 -1.80 7.09
N TYR A 63 8.38 -1.65 6.61
CA TYR A 63 7.44 -2.74 6.32
C TYR A 63 8.04 -3.80 5.39
N LEU A 64 8.79 -3.39 4.37
CA LEU A 64 9.42 -4.30 3.41
C LEU A 64 10.46 -5.22 4.06
N PHE A 65 11.02 -4.81 5.19
CA PHE A 65 11.99 -5.59 5.95
C PHE A 65 11.36 -6.29 7.17
N GLY A 66 10.05 -6.18 7.35
CA GLY A 66 9.33 -6.74 8.51
C GLY A 66 9.51 -5.94 9.81
N ALA A 67 10.11 -4.74 9.74
CA ALA A 67 10.37 -3.89 10.89
C ALA A 67 9.22 -2.93 11.24
N TYR A 68 8.10 -3.03 10.51
CA TYR A 68 6.89 -2.28 10.77
C TYR A 68 6.13 -2.82 11.99
N ASP A 69 5.56 -1.91 12.78
CA ASP A 69 4.63 -2.23 13.87
C ASP A 69 3.42 -1.29 13.82
N LEU A 70 2.23 -1.88 13.73
CA LEU A 70 0.98 -1.13 13.73
C LEU A 70 0.60 -0.58 15.10
N ASN A 71 1.18 -1.13 16.19
CA ASN A 71 0.92 -0.75 17.58
C ASN A 71 2.04 0.12 18.18
N ASP A 72 3.10 0.42 17.43
CA ASP A 72 4.16 1.30 17.91
C ASP A 72 3.81 2.74 17.60
N GLU A 73 3.30 3.46 18.60
CA GLU A 73 3.01 4.89 18.48
C GLU A 73 4.26 5.72 18.14
N LYS A 74 5.47 5.27 18.52
CA LYS A 74 6.69 6.05 18.31
C LYS A 74 7.29 5.84 16.93
N LEU A 75 6.80 4.85 16.19
CA LEU A 75 7.27 4.56 14.85
C LEU A 75 6.82 5.65 13.88
N SER A 76 7.77 6.46 13.39
CA SER A 76 7.57 7.24 12.18
C SER A 76 7.39 6.29 11.00
N LYS A 77 6.26 6.43 10.30
CA LYS A 77 5.90 5.64 9.12
C LYS A 77 6.22 6.44 7.85
N GLY A 78 6.86 5.78 6.90
CA GLY A 78 7.12 6.36 5.59
C GLY A 78 6.03 6.09 4.57
N TYR A 79 6.19 6.57 3.34
CA TYR A 79 5.17 6.40 2.30
C TYR A 79 4.89 4.94 1.95
N ILE A 80 5.95 4.13 1.87
CA ILE A 80 5.83 2.70 1.58
C ILE A 80 5.15 2.00 2.77
N ASP A 81 5.49 2.39 4.00
CA ASP A 81 4.85 1.86 5.20
C ASP A 81 3.34 2.17 5.22
N HIS A 82 2.94 3.42 4.99
CA HIS A 82 1.52 3.81 4.95
C HIS A 82 0.77 3.10 3.82
N ALA A 83 1.37 2.99 2.63
CA ALA A 83 0.75 2.32 1.50
C ALA A 83 0.56 0.82 1.78
N LEU A 84 1.59 0.11 2.24
CA LEU A 84 1.50 -1.34 2.48
C LEU A 84 0.64 -1.68 3.69
N ASP A 85 0.74 -0.90 4.77
CA ASP A 85 -0.15 -1.06 5.91
C ASP A 85 -1.59 -0.79 5.52
N THR A 86 -1.85 0.24 4.71
CA THR A 86 -3.20 0.50 4.21
C THR A 86 -3.70 -0.62 3.31
N PHE A 87 -2.88 -1.12 2.39
CA PHE A 87 -3.25 -2.27 1.55
C PHE A 87 -3.60 -3.49 2.40
N ALA A 88 -2.75 -3.84 3.38
CA ALA A 88 -2.90 -5.03 4.21
C ALA A 88 -4.05 -4.92 5.21
N GLN A 89 -4.11 -3.84 6.00
CA GLN A 89 -5.11 -3.63 7.05
C GLN A 89 -6.43 -3.08 6.53
N GLY A 90 -6.45 -2.48 5.34
CA GLY A 90 -7.61 -1.90 4.69
C GLY A 90 -8.32 -2.88 3.74
N PRO A 91 -8.18 -2.71 2.42
CA PRO A 91 -8.98 -3.45 1.45
C PRO A 91 -8.67 -4.95 1.41
N LEU A 92 -7.42 -5.39 1.63
CA LEU A 92 -7.12 -6.82 1.70
C LEU A 92 -7.77 -7.47 2.93
N LYS A 93 -7.65 -6.87 4.12
CA LYS A 93 -8.29 -7.39 5.33
C LYS A 93 -9.82 -7.45 5.20
N LEU A 94 -10.46 -6.37 4.73
CA LEU A 94 -11.91 -6.34 4.45
C LEU A 94 -12.33 -7.49 3.54
N THR A 95 -11.57 -7.68 2.46
CA THR A 95 -11.74 -8.74 1.48
C THR A 95 -11.63 -10.14 2.11
N LEU A 96 -10.66 -10.37 2.99
CA LEU A 96 -10.50 -11.67 3.65
C LEU A 96 -11.59 -11.93 4.69
N ASP A 97 -11.99 -10.91 5.46
CA ASP A 97 -12.95 -11.07 6.54
C ASP A 97 -14.39 -11.21 6.04
N ILE A 98 -14.77 -10.50 4.97
CA ILE A 98 -16.11 -10.64 4.38
C ILE A 98 -16.40 -12.04 3.87
N ARG A 99 -15.38 -12.80 3.45
CA ARG A 99 -15.54 -14.20 3.01
C ARG A 99 -15.90 -15.16 4.13
N LYS A 100 -15.72 -14.76 5.39
CA LYS A 100 -16.10 -15.56 6.57
C LYS A 100 -17.58 -15.38 6.92
N VAL A 101 -18.26 -14.45 6.28
CA VAL A 101 -19.68 -14.16 6.50
C VAL A 101 -20.55 -15.20 5.78
N ASP A 102 -21.54 -15.72 6.49
CA ASP A 102 -22.60 -16.53 5.91
C ASP A 102 -23.63 -15.63 5.20
N LEU A 103 -23.48 -15.49 3.89
CA LEU A 103 -24.32 -14.63 3.05
C LEU A 103 -25.78 -15.10 3.00
N THR A 104 -26.07 -16.37 3.29
CA THR A 104 -27.45 -16.89 3.26
C THR A 104 -28.36 -16.25 4.32
N LYS A 105 -27.76 -15.60 5.32
CA LYS A 105 -28.46 -14.83 6.36
C LYS A 105 -28.85 -13.42 5.92
N TYR A 106 -28.45 -12.99 4.73
CA TYR A 106 -28.66 -11.63 4.22
C TYR A 106 -29.39 -11.64 2.86
N PRO A 107 -30.59 -12.25 2.76
CA PRO A 107 -31.32 -12.35 1.49
C PRO A 107 -31.70 -10.98 0.91
N ASP A 108 -31.94 -9.97 1.76
CA ASP A 108 -32.30 -8.61 1.34
C ASP A 108 -31.13 -7.82 0.74
N HIS A 109 -29.90 -8.31 0.90
CA HIS A 109 -28.69 -7.73 0.32
C HIS A 109 -28.34 -8.33 -1.04
N TYR A 110 -29.05 -9.38 -1.45
CA TYR A 110 -28.84 -10.05 -2.72
C TYR A 110 -29.51 -9.28 -3.88
N ARG A 111 -28.84 -9.27 -5.03
CA ARG A 111 -29.32 -8.67 -6.28
C ARG A 111 -29.08 -9.64 -7.43
N ASP A 112 -30.13 -9.96 -8.18
CA ASP A 112 -30.02 -10.73 -9.42
C ASP A 112 -29.20 -10.03 -10.50
N LYS A 113 -29.08 -8.70 -10.40
CA LYS A 113 -28.17 -7.87 -11.21
C LYS A 113 -27.52 -6.82 -10.33
N CYS A 114 -26.21 -6.95 -10.13
CA CYS A 114 -25.45 -6.12 -9.20
C CYS A 114 -25.51 -4.62 -9.56
N PHE A 115 -25.29 -4.34 -10.85
CA PHE A 115 -25.27 -3.00 -11.42
C PHE A 115 -26.47 -2.81 -12.34
N ILE A 116 -27.57 -2.30 -11.80
CA ILE A 116 -28.87 -2.17 -12.49
C ILE A 116 -28.71 -1.46 -13.85
N LYS A 117 -27.95 -0.35 -13.88
CA LYS A 117 -27.70 0.46 -15.08
C LYS A 117 -26.63 -0.12 -16.04
N SER A 118 -25.85 -1.12 -15.63
CA SER A 118 -24.76 -1.67 -16.47
C SER A 118 -25.32 -2.45 -17.66
N THR A 119 -24.71 -2.27 -18.83
CA THR A 119 -25.02 -3.03 -20.05
C THR A 119 -23.97 -4.10 -20.39
N THR A 120 -22.88 -4.15 -19.61
CA THR A 120 -21.72 -5.01 -19.85
C THR A 120 -21.45 -6.00 -18.71
N ASP A 121 -22.00 -5.75 -17.52
CA ASP A 121 -21.89 -6.66 -16.36
C ASP A 121 -23.30 -6.98 -15.83
N TYR A 122 -23.67 -8.26 -15.93
CA TYR A 122 -24.98 -8.79 -15.54
C TYR A 122 -24.90 -9.72 -14.32
N ARG A 123 -23.74 -9.81 -13.66
CA ARG A 123 -23.55 -10.75 -12.55
C ARG A 123 -24.49 -10.42 -11.38
N ALA A 124 -25.01 -11.46 -10.76
CA ALA A 124 -25.68 -11.36 -9.47
C ALA A 124 -24.64 -11.18 -8.36
N CYS A 125 -25.05 -10.53 -7.26
CA CYS A 125 -24.15 -10.27 -6.14
C CYS A 125 -24.89 -10.03 -4.83
N TYR A 126 -24.16 -10.11 -3.72
CA TYR A 126 -24.53 -9.47 -2.46
C TYR A 126 -23.87 -8.09 -2.39
N VAL A 127 -24.60 -7.09 -1.87
CA VAL A 127 -24.09 -5.72 -1.71
C VAL A 127 -24.28 -5.26 -0.28
N PHE A 128 -23.17 -4.88 0.37
CA PHE A 128 -23.18 -4.21 1.67
C PHE A 128 -22.67 -2.78 1.52
N LYS A 129 -23.30 -1.83 2.20
CA LYS A 129 -23.08 -0.38 2.05
C LYS A 129 -22.93 0.35 3.38
N GLY A 130 -21.92 1.20 3.46
CA GLY A 130 -21.72 2.11 4.58
C GLY A 130 -21.65 1.40 5.93
N GLU A 131 -22.24 2.04 6.94
CA GLU A 131 -22.14 1.65 8.35
C GLU A 131 -22.68 0.25 8.67
N GLU A 132 -23.52 -0.35 7.82
CA GLU A 132 -24.00 -1.72 8.04
C GLU A 132 -22.85 -2.75 8.02
N ILE A 133 -21.74 -2.42 7.33
CA ILE A 133 -20.53 -3.24 7.29
C ILE A 133 -19.95 -3.47 8.69
N LYS A 134 -20.11 -2.51 9.62
CA LYS A 134 -19.65 -2.66 11.02
C LYS A 134 -20.39 -3.76 11.77
N SER A 135 -21.69 -3.90 11.47
CA SER A 135 -22.52 -4.94 12.09
C SER A 135 -22.24 -6.32 11.49
N LEU A 136 -21.73 -6.33 10.26
CA LEU A 136 -21.39 -7.54 9.51
C LEU A 136 -20.07 -8.17 9.97
N LEU A 137 -19.07 -7.33 10.31
CA LEU A 137 -17.70 -7.76 10.56
C LEU A 137 -17.25 -7.44 12.00
N THR A 138 -16.74 -8.44 12.70
CA THR A 138 -16.17 -8.25 14.05
C THR A 138 -14.86 -7.46 13.99
N GLY A 139 -14.68 -6.48 14.88
CA GLY A 139 -13.46 -5.66 14.99
C GLY A 139 -13.46 -4.37 14.15
N TYR A 140 -14.61 -4.00 13.58
CA TYR A 140 -14.76 -2.82 12.71
C TYR A 140 -15.54 -1.66 13.36
N SER A 141 -15.78 -1.71 14.68
CA SER A 141 -16.56 -0.68 15.40
C SER A 141 -16.01 0.74 15.23
N ASP A 142 -14.69 0.86 15.20
CA ASP A 142 -13.96 2.14 15.18
C ASP A 142 -13.61 2.59 13.76
N TRP A 143 -14.04 1.82 12.75
CA TRP A 143 -13.93 2.23 11.35
C TRP A 143 -15.02 3.23 11.02
N ASP A 144 -14.96 3.79 9.84
CA ASP A 144 -15.98 4.68 9.30
C ASP A 144 -16.16 4.32 7.84
N PHE A 145 -17.37 3.92 7.47
CA PHE A 145 -17.68 3.48 6.11
C PHE A 145 -18.56 4.48 5.37
N ASP A 146 -18.87 5.63 5.96
CA ASP A 146 -19.70 6.68 5.35
C ASP A 146 -19.05 8.04 5.56
N ILE A 147 -18.04 8.34 4.74
CA ILE A 147 -17.24 9.56 4.91
C ILE A 147 -18.02 10.77 4.42
N THR A 148 -18.21 11.72 5.33
CA THR A 148 -18.94 12.97 5.06
C THR A 148 -18.02 14.19 5.09
N ALA A 149 -18.55 15.35 4.69
CA ALA A 149 -17.84 16.62 4.86
C ALA A 149 -17.51 16.93 6.34
N ASP A 150 -18.34 16.46 7.28
CA ASP A 150 -18.14 16.68 8.71
C ASP A 150 -16.93 15.92 9.25
N ASP A 151 -16.63 14.75 8.69
CA ASP A 151 -15.45 13.96 9.05
C ASP A 151 -14.14 14.62 8.58
N LEU A 152 -14.24 15.42 7.51
CA LEU A 152 -13.11 16.06 6.84
C LEU A 152 -12.91 17.52 7.25
N LYS A 153 -13.84 18.14 8.00
CA LYS A 153 -13.90 19.61 8.22
C LYS A 153 -12.67 20.25 8.87
N ASN A 154 -11.86 19.47 9.58
CA ASN A 154 -10.64 19.95 10.25
C ASN A 154 -9.36 19.52 9.53
N ILE A 155 -9.49 18.91 8.35
CA ILE A 155 -8.36 18.51 7.53
C ILE A 155 -8.04 19.66 6.58
N LYS A 156 -6.78 20.08 6.59
CA LYS A 156 -6.27 21.10 5.67
C LYS A 156 -5.43 20.42 4.60
N LEU A 157 -5.67 20.71 3.32
CA LEU A 157 -4.74 20.35 2.24
C LEU A 157 -3.74 21.49 2.00
N ALA A 158 -2.62 21.17 1.33
CA ALA A 158 -1.59 22.17 1.05
C ALA A 158 -2.12 23.33 0.20
N ASN A 159 -3.00 23.03 -0.76
CA ASN A 159 -3.75 23.98 -1.59
C ASN A 159 -4.88 23.25 -2.35
N ASP A 160 -5.76 24.00 -2.99
CA ASP A 160 -6.94 23.49 -3.71
C ASP A 160 -6.63 22.61 -4.93
N ASN A 161 -5.39 22.63 -5.44
CA ASN A 161 -4.95 21.79 -6.55
C ASN A 161 -4.41 20.42 -6.09
N THR A 162 -4.43 20.13 -4.79
CA THR A 162 -4.02 18.83 -4.25
C THR A 162 -5.04 17.77 -4.69
N SER A 163 -4.56 16.70 -5.32
CA SER A 163 -5.40 15.59 -5.78
C SER A 163 -4.98 14.28 -5.10
N PRO A 164 -5.93 13.46 -4.61
CA PRO A 164 -7.37 13.74 -4.52
C PRO A 164 -7.67 14.90 -3.55
N ASN A 165 -8.73 15.65 -3.83
CA ASN A 165 -9.19 16.70 -2.93
C ASN A 165 -10.07 16.11 -1.82
N LEU A 166 -10.50 16.92 -0.84
CA LEU A 166 -11.35 16.42 0.25
C LEU A 166 -12.75 15.98 -0.23
N GLU A 167 -13.29 16.58 -1.29
CA GLU A 167 -14.58 16.19 -1.85
C GLU A 167 -14.56 14.77 -2.43
N ASP A 168 -13.44 14.35 -3.02
CA ASP A 168 -13.26 13.01 -3.57
C ASP A 168 -13.41 11.91 -2.51
N TYR A 169 -13.09 12.21 -1.25
CA TYR A 169 -13.26 11.28 -0.13
C TYR A 169 -14.71 11.20 0.39
N GLN A 170 -15.60 12.12 0.00
CA GLN A 170 -17.00 12.10 0.45
C GLN A 170 -17.79 11.01 -0.28
N SER A 171 -17.79 9.81 0.28
CA SER A 171 -18.43 8.63 -0.29
C SER A 171 -18.63 7.57 0.79
N ASN A 172 -19.62 6.69 0.59
CA ASN A 172 -19.72 5.48 1.40
C ASN A 172 -19.03 4.30 0.74
N THR A 173 -18.44 3.45 1.59
CA THR A 173 -17.88 2.17 1.16
C THR A 173 -18.99 1.24 0.72
N ARG A 174 -18.73 0.52 -0.38
CA ARG A 174 -19.57 -0.60 -0.80
C ARG A 174 -18.72 -1.82 -1.05
N ILE A 175 -19.21 -2.96 -0.58
CA ILE A 175 -18.59 -4.27 -0.78
C ILE A 175 -19.56 -5.09 -1.63
N TYR A 176 -19.09 -5.49 -2.80
CA TYR A 176 -19.78 -6.38 -3.73
C TYR A 176 -19.18 -7.76 -3.63
N ILE A 177 -20.03 -8.77 -3.49
CA ILE A 177 -19.61 -10.18 -3.47
C ILE A 177 -20.33 -10.85 -4.64
N PHE A 178 -19.61 -11.05 -5.74
CA PHE A 178 -20.19 -11.57 -6.96
C PHE A 178 -20.39 -13.07 -6.90
N GLN A 179 -21.49 -13.52 -7.49
CA GLN A 179 -21.67 -14.91 -7.81
C GLN A 179 -21.03 -15.24 -9.15
N ASN A 180 -20.54 -16.47 -9.27
CA ASN A 180 -20.19 -17.06 -10.55
C ASN A 180 -21.20 -18.14 -10.91
N GLU A 181 -21.64 -18.17 -12.17
CA GLU A 181 -22.52 -19.22 -12.68
C GLU A 181 -21.83 -20.60 -12.63
N ASN A 182 -20.54 -20.64 -12.95
CA ASN A 182 -19.79 -21.87 -12.94
C ASN A 182 -19.26 -22.15 -11.53
N ASN A 183 -19.82 -23.17 -10.87
CA ASN A 183 -19.42 -23.59 -9.53
C ASN A 183 -17.93 -23.98 -9.43
N ASP A 184 -17.36 -24.56 -10.49
CA ASP A 184 -15.94 -24.91 -10.57
C ASP A 184 -15.04 -23.66 -10.71
N LYS A 185 -15.63 -22.55 -11.16
CA LYS A 185 -15.02 -21.22 -11.26
C LYS A 185 -15.65 -20.22 -10.29
N ASN A 186 -16.24 -20.70 -9.19
CA ASN A 186 -16.82 -19.83 -8.16
C ASN A 186 -15.73 -19.17 -7.32
N PHE A 187 -14.86 -18.46 -8.02
CA PHE A 187 -13.92 -17.50 -7.51
C PHE A 187 -14.76 -16.47 -6.77
N GLN A 188 -14.76 -16.54 -5.44
CA GLN A 188 -15.50 -15.62 -4.59
C GLN A 188 -14.91 -14.23 -4.80
N ASP A 189 -15.41 -13.51 -5.80
CA ASP A 189 -14.90 -12.22 -6.25
C ASP A 189 -15.51 -11.13 -5.37
N VAL A 190 -14.62 -10.44 -4.65
CA VAL A 190 -14.98 -9.39 -3.71
C VAL A 190 -14.42 -8.09 -4.26
N THR A 191 -15.30 -7.11 -4.47
CA THR A 191 -14.94 -5.78 -4.93
C THR A 191 -15.30 -4.74 -3.87
N ILE A 192 -14.33 -3.91 -3.53
CA ILE A 192 -14.50 -2.78 -2.62
C ILE A 192 -14.42 -1.48 -3.43
N THR A 193 -15.34 -0.56 -3.18
CA THR A 193 -15.36 0.79 -3.76
C THR A 193 -15.79 1.82 -2.71
N GLY A 194 -15.63 3.11 -3.02
CA GLY A 194 -16.00 4.19 -2.13
C GLY A 194 -14.82 4.68 -1.29
N ALA A 195 -15.15 5.23 -0.13
CA ALA A 195 -14.19 5.71 0.86
C ALA A 195 -14.52 5.16 2.26
N PHE A 196 -13.48 4.94 3.05
CA PHE A 196 -13.59 4.57 4.46
C PHE A 196 -12.46 5.20 5.26
N ALA A 197 -12.61 5.23 6.58
CA ALA A 197 -11.55 5.58 7.49
C ALA A 197 -11.38 4.53 8.58
N TYR A 198 -10.16 4.41 9.09
CA TYR A 198 -9.86 3.50 10.20
C TYR A 198 -8.71 4.04 11.06
N PRO A 199 -8.65 3.65 12.34
CA PRO A 199 -7.63 4.14 13.24
C PRO A 199 -6.28 3.46 13.00
N PHE A 200 -5.20 4.20 13.23
CA PHE A 200 -3.84 3.66 13.33
C PHE A 200 -3.08 4.33 14.47
N GLN A 201 -2.04 3.66 14.98
CA GLN A 201 -1.20 4.22 16.04
C GLN A 201 0.03 4.89 15.45
N GLN A 202 0.19 6.17 15.79
CA GLN A 202 1.37 6.99 15.52
C GLN A 202 1.24 8.31 16.27
N SER A 203 2.27 8.63 17.05
CA SER A 203 2.48 9.91 17.70
C SER A 203 3.47 10.75 16.88
N TRP A 204 4.58 10.15 16.43
CA TRP A 204 5.66 10.86 15.73
C TRP A 204 6.05 12.20 16.40
N GLY A 205 6.08 12.19 17.74
CA GLY A 205 6.37 13.38 18.56
C GLY A 205 5.15 14.27 18.87
N LEU A 206 3.96 13.93 18.38
CA LEU A 206 2.69 14.53 18.75
C LEU A 206 2.10 13.89 20.01
N GLU A 207 1.23 14.62 20.73
CA GLU A 207 0.50 14.05 21.88
C GLU A 207 -0.60 13.07 21.45
N GLN A 208 -1.14 13.25 20.24
CA GLN A 208 -2.15 12.36 19.69
C GLN A 208 -1.50 11.03 19.27
N THR A 209 -1.88 9.94 19.92
CA THR A 209 -1.32 8.60 19.64
C THR A 209 -2.21 7.76 18.72
N LYS A 210 -3.52 8.10 18.64
CA LYS A 210 -4.49 7.47 17.75
C LYS A 210 -4.88 8.45 16.65
N GLN A 211 -4.50 8.13 15.42
CA GLN A 211 -4.82 8.91 14.24
C GLN A 211 -5.82 8.16 13.35
N LYS A 212 -6.49 8.88 12.46
CA LYS A 212 -7.37 8.29 11.44
C LYS A 212 -6.69 8.38 10.07
N ARG A 213 -6.82 7.33 9.26
CA ARG A 213 -6.52 7.36 7.83
C ARG A 213 -7.80 7.40 7.06
N PHE A 214 -7.91 8.30 6.10
CA PHE A 214 -9.00 8.29 5.13
C PHE A 214 -8.50 7.60 3.88
N VAL A 215 -9.20 6.56 3.45
CA VAL A 215 -8.88 5.78 2.26
C VAL A 215 -9.94 6.02 1.22
N LEU A 216 -9.50 6.34 0.01
CA LEU A 216 -10.34 6.43 -1.17
C LEU A 216 -9.92 5.38 -2.17
N ILE A 217 -10.83 4.49 -2.56
CA ILE A 217 -10.62 3.64 -3.74
C ILE A 217 -10.82 4.55 -4.96
N ASN A 218 -9.73 5.15 -5.43
CA ASN A 218 -9.80 6.28 -6.35
C ASN A 218 -10.03 5.82 -7.80
N SER A 219 -10.88 6.55 -8.52
CA SER A 219 -11.20 6.30 -9.91
C SER A 219 -10.03 6.59 -10.86
N THR A 220 -9.07 7.44 -10.47
CA THR A 220 -7.88 7.74 -11.30
C THR A 220 -6.82 6.64 -11.21
N THR A 221 -6.79 5.89 -10.10
CA THR A 221 -5.87 4.79 -9.85
C THR A 221 -6.46 3.42 -10.17
N SER A 222 -7.69 3.38 -10.70
CA SER A 222 -8.42 2.13 -10.94
C SER A 222 -8.90 1.99 -12.38
N ASP A 223 -8.79 0.76 -12.92
CA ASP A 223 -9.30 0.43 -14.26
C ASP A 223 -10.83 0.32 -14.24
N TYR A 224 -11.37 -0.28 -13.17
CA TYR A 224 -12.81 -0.42 -12.98
C TYR A 224 -13.35 0.73 -12.13
N LYS A 225 -14.48 1.28 -12.54
CA LYS A 225 -15.11 2.44 -11.93
C LYS A 225 -16.56 2.14 -11.62
N ILE A 226 -17.01 2.56 -10.45
CA ILE A 226 -18.39 2.36 -10.00
C ILE A 226 -18.97 3.73 -9.70
N THR A 227 -20.04 4.07 -10.42
CA THR A 227 -20.85 5.26 -10.17
C THR A 227 -22.01 4.89 -9.27
N THR A 228 -22.17 5.63 -8.19
CA THR A 228 -23.25 5.43 -7.22
C THR A 228 -23.91 6.75 -6.87
N SER A 229 -25.19 6.69 -6.51
CA SER A 229 -25.86 7.82 -5.89
C SER A 229 -25.56 7.84 -4.38
N THR A 230 -25.26 9.02 -3.86
CA THR A 230 -25.20 9.32 -2.42
C THR A 230 -26.06 10.54 -2.12
N ILE A 231 -26.54 10.66 -0.88
CA ILE A 231 -27.27 11.83 -0.41
C ILE A 231 -26.27 12.74 0.30
N VAL A 232 -26.11 13.96 -0.19
CA VAL A 232 -25.29 15.00 0.45
C VAL A 232 -26.19 16.14 0.91
N GLN A 233 -25.75 16.87 1.91
CA GLN A 233 -26.42 18.09 2.30
C GLN A 233 -26.02 19.21 1.34
N ASP A 234 -27.01 19.83 0.70
CA ASP A 234 -26.79 21.00 -0.13
C ASP A 234 -26.27 22.16 0.73
N PRO A 235 -25.11 22.76 0.38
CA PRO A 235 -24.47 23.76 1.22
C PRO A 235 -25.24 25.07 1.32
N ASP A 236 -26.08 25.39 0.33
CA ASP A 236 -26.83 26.65 0.26
C ASP A 236 -28.22 26.53 0.92
N THR A 237 -28.84 25.35 0.82
CA THR A 237 -30.23 25.13 1.28
C THR A 237 -30.33 24.23 2.51
N ALA A 238 -29.23 23.59 2.90
CA ALA A 238 -29.16 22.57 3.94
C ALA A 238 -30.10 21.37 3.71
N GLN A 239 -30.67 21.22 2.51
CA GLN A 239 -31.57 20.12 2.14
C GLN A 239 -30.77 18.93 1.59
N PRO A 240 -31.24 17.69 1.81
CA PRO A 240 -30.61 16.52 1.20
C PRO A 240 -30.80 16.56 -0.32
N THR A 241 -29.70 16.46 -1.06
CA THR A 241 -29.68 16.34 -2.52
C THR A 241 -28.96 15.06 -2.94
N GLU A 242 -29.44 14.44 -4.01
CA GLU A 242 -28.80 13.26 -4.59
C GLU A 242 -27.62 13.69 -5.46
N LYS A 243 -26.45 13.12 -5.20
CA LYS A 243 -25.21 13.34 -5.96
C LYS A 243 -24.70 12.02 -6.50
N GLU A 244 -24.36 11.97 -7.78
CA GLU A 244 -23.62 10.84 -8.34
C GLU A 244 -22.12 10.99 -8.01
N VAL A 245 -21.54 9.95 -7.41
CA VAL A 245 -20.12 9.85 -7.07
C VAL A 245 -19.55 8.65 -7.82
N THR A 246 -18.43 8.88 -8.51
CA THR A 246 -17.70 7.82 -9.22
C THR A 246 -16.40 7.52 -8.52
N THR A 247 -16.28 6.33 -7.97
CA THR A 247 -15.07 5.82 -7.33
C THR A 247 -14.44 4.70 -8.15
N GLY A 248 -13.18 4.39 -7.86
CA GLY A 248 -12.50 3.22 -8.40
C GLY A 248 -12.98 1.93 -7.74
N ALA A 249 -12.39 0.81 -8.09
CA ALA A 249 -12.72 -0.47 -7.51
C ALA A 249 -11.47 -1.31 -7.30
N MET A 250 -11.36 -1.91 -6.12
CA MET A 250 -10.34 -2.90 -5.82
C MET A 250 -11.02 -4.26 -5.71
N SER A 251 -10.72 -5.13 -6.68
CA SER A 251 -11.29 -6.47 -6.76
C SER A 251 -10.25 -7.52 -6.43
N VAL A 252 -10.63 -8.46 -5.58
CA VAL A 252 -9.79 -9.59 -5.21
C VAL A 252 -10.65 -10.83 -5.27
N TYR A 253 -10.20 -11.86 -5.95
CA TYR A 253 -10.88 -13.16 -5.98
C TYR A 253 -10.04 -14.23 -5.28
N LYS A 254 -10.72 -15.22 -4.69
CA LYS A 254 -10.07 -16.42 -4.16
C LYS A 254 -9.97 -17.46 -5.28
N ASP A 255 -8.76 -17.94 -5.57
CA ASP A 255 -8.53 -19.04 -6.49
C ASP A 255 -8.70 -20.37 -5.76
N ASN A 256 -9.85 -21.02 -5.98
CA ASN A 256 -10.18 -22.31 -5.37
C ASN A 256 -9.44 -23.49 -5.99
N THR A 257 -8.67 -23.29 -7.06
CA THR A 257 -7.87 -24.34 -7.70
C THR A 257 -6.46 -24.46 -7.11
N SER A 258 -6.08 -23.53 -6.22
CA SER A 258 -4.80 -23.57 -5.51
C SER A 258 -4.65 -24.86 -4.70
N THR A 259 -3.54 -25.58 -4.92
CA THR A 259 -3.23 -26.84 -4.24
C THR A 259 -2.36 -26.66 -2.99
N ASP A 260 -1.78 -25.47 -2.81
CA ASP A 260 -0.96 -25.11 -1.64
C ASP A 260 -1.63 -23.97 -0.86
N GLY A 261 -2.77 -24.29 -0.26
CA GLY A 261 -3.49 -23.38 0.61
C GLY A 261 -4.29 -22.31 -0.12
N ASP A 262 -4.65 -21.26 0.59
CA ASP A 262 -5.56 -20.23 0.09
C ASP A 262 -4.81 -19.20 -0.75
N LEU A 263 -5.15 -19.10 -2.04
CA LEU A 263 -4.61 -18.11 -2.96
C LEU A 263 -5.64 -17.02 -3.25
N TYR A 264 -5.24 -15.77 -3.05
CA TYR A 264 -6.04 -14.58 -3.34
C TYR A 264 -5.34 -13.77 -4.43
N VAL A 265 -6.07 -13.42 -5.47
CA VAL A 265 -5.54 -12.68 -6.63
C VAL A 265 -6.17 -11.31 -6.68
N VAL A 266 -5.33 -10.28 -6.62
CA VAL A 266 -5.74 -8.88 -6.80
C VAL A 266 -5.87 -8.63 -8.30
N GLN A 267 -7.01 -8.09 -8.75
CA GLN A 267 -7.26 -7.84 -10.16
C GLN A 267 -6.60 -6.55 -10.66
N SER A 268 -6.51 -6.40 -11.99
CA SER A 268 -5.89 -5.25 -12.64
C SER A 268 -6.56 -3.93 -12.25
N GLY A 269 -5.77 -2.84 -12.23
CA GLY A 269 -6.28 -1.53 -11.89
C GLY A 269 -6.85 -1.46 -10.49
N SER A 270 -6.19 -2.11 -9.53
CA SER A 270 -6.49 -1.96 -8.10
C SER A 270 -5.56 -0.90 -7.54
N GLY A 271 -6.13 0.22 -7.09
CA GLY A 271 -5.37 1.31 -6.48
C GLY A 271 -6.22 2.07 -5.48
N PHE A 272 -5.55 2.80 -4.60
CA PHE A 272 -6.19 3.67 -3.64
C PHE A 272 -5.33 4.88 -3.31
N ASN A 273 -5.97 5.87 -2.71
CA ASN A 273 -5.32 6.97 -2.03
C ASN A 273 -5.56 6.87 -0.55
N VAL A 274 -4.56 7.25 0.24
CA VAL A 274 -4.69 7.43 1.68
C VAL A 274 -4.29 8.84 2.06
N LEU A 275 -5.14 9.51 2.81
CA LEU A 275 -4.86 10.82 3.39
C LEU A 275 -4.35 10.63 4.82
N ILE A 276 -3.12 11.08 5.06
CA ILE A 276 -2.48 11.05 6.38
C ILE A 276 -2.30 12.46 6.91
N ASN A 277 -2.43 12.63 8.23
CA ASN A 277 -2.25 13.92 8.90
C ASN A 277 -1.31 13.76 10.10
N ASP A 278 -0.18 13.10 9.87
CA ASP A 278 0.74 12.71 10.94
C ASP A 278 2.02 13.56 10.99
N ASN A 279 2.30 14.37 9.97
CA ASN A 279 3.51 15.16 9.86
C ASN A 279 3.52 16.34 10.82
N PRO A 280 4.34 16.32 11.90
CA PRO A 280 4.39 17.43 12.85
C PRO A 280 5.00 18.70 12.24
N ASN A 281 5.67 18.59 11.08
CA ASN A 281 6.35 19.72 10.47
C ASN A 281 5.39 20.70 9.79
N VAL A 282 4.21 20.24 9.35
CA VAL A 282 3.26 21.06 8.59
C VAL A 282 1.83 20.89 9.07
N PRO A 283 0.97 21.91 8.91
CA PRO A 283 -0.41 21.84 9.39
C PRO A 283 -1.38 21.18 8.38
N PHE A 284 -0.90 20.65 7.26
CA PHE A 284 -1.75 20.07 6.22
C PHE A 284 -1.52 18.57 6.10
N ALA A 285 -2.58 17.87 5.70
CA ALA A 285 -2.56 16.45 5.40
C ALA A 285 -1.91 16.16 4.05
N GLU A 286 -1.29 14.99 3.96
CA GLU A 286 -0.48 14.53 2.85
C GLU A 286 -1.19 13.34 2.19
N PRO A 287 -1.54 13.41 0.89
CA PRO A 287 -2.07 12.26 0.18
C PRO A 287 -0.94 11.32 -0.23
N ILE A 288 -1.18 10.02 -0.10
CA ILE A 288 -0.32 8.95 -0.62
C ILE A 288 -1.14 8.13 -1.62
N SER A 289 -0.59 7.90 -2.81
CA SER A 289 -1.18 7.03 -3.83
C SER A 289 -0.50 5.67 -3.80
N PHE A 290 -1.28 4.61 -3.95
CA PHE A 290 -0.80 3.24 -4.16
C PHE A 290 -1.49 2.63 -5.37
N ILE A 291 -0.71 2.19 -6.36
CA ILE A 291 -1.22 1.65 -7.62
C ILE A 291 -0.56 0.31 -7.91
N VAL A 292 -1.36 -0.75 -7.96
CA VAL A 292 -0.92 -2.09 -8.34
C VAL A 292 -1.50 -2.43 -9.70
N ASN A 293 -0.61 -2.71 -10.64
CA ASN A 293 -0.96 -3.31 -11.90
C ASN A 293 -0.87 -4.82 -11.74
N SER A 294 -2.02 -5.48 -11.75
CA SER A 294 -2.11 -6.93 -11.91
C SER A 294 -2.55 -7.23 -13.33
N THR A 295 -2.16 -8.36 -13.93
CA THR A 295 -2.75 -8.80 -15.19
C THR A 295 -3.10 -10.28 -15.08
N PRO A 296 -4.34 -10.61 -14.66
CA PRO A 296 -4.78 -11.99 -14.45
C PRO A 296 -4.36 -12.94 -15.59
N GLY A 297 -3.79 -14.08 -15.23
CA GLY A 297 -3.40 -15.14 -16.19
C GLY A 297 -2.00 -15.01 -16.80
N ASN A 298 -1.15 -14.10 -16.31
CA ASN A 298 0.27 -14.05 -16.70
C ASN A 298 1.20 -13.97 -15.48
N THR A 299 2.51 -13.79 -15.71
CA THR A 299 3.53 -13.69 -14.65
C THR A 299 3.42 -12.42 -13.79
N ASN A 300 2.52 -11.50 -14.13
CA ASN A 300 2.30 -10.23 -13.43
C ASN A 300 1.01 -10.25 -12.58
N ASN A 301 0.58 -11.42 -12.11
CA ASN A 301 -0.52 -11.51 -11.16
C ASN A 301 -0.08 -11.02 -9.78
N ALA A 302 -0.74 -9.99 -9.27
CA ALA A 302 -0.62 -9.60 -7.88
C ALA A 302 -1.39 -10.59 -7.00
N THR A 303 -0.71 -11.20 -6.03
CA THR A 303 -1.28 -12.27 -5.20
C THR A 303 -0.91 -12.13 -3.73
N TYR A 304 -1.80 -12.64 -2.90
CA TYR A 304 -1.56 -12.95 -1.50
C TYR A 304 -1.94 -14.41 -1.28
N GLN A 305 -1.04 -15.22 -0.72
CA GLN A 305 -1.26 -16.63 -0.48
C GLN A 305 -1.00 -16.98 0.99
N VAL A 306 -1.85 -17.81 1.56
CA VAL A 306 -1.61 -18.51 2.83
C VAL A 306 -1.40 -19.98 2.51
N LYS A 307 -0.14 -20.43 2.53
CA LYS A 307 0.25 -21.80 2.20
C LYS A 307 -0.27 -22.80 3.23
N LEU A 308 -0.32 -24.09 2.88
CA LEU A 308 -0.70 -25.15 3.83
C LEU A 308 0.25 -25.23 5.03
N SER A 309 1.50 -24.80 4.86
CA SER A 309 2.50 -24.69 5.94
C SER A 309 2.21 -23.56 6.94
N GLY A 310 1.24 -22.68 6.64
CA GLY A 310 0.96 -21.46 7.40
C GLY A 310 1.82 -20.26 6.99
N ASN A 311 2.83 -20.45 6.12
CA ASN A 311 3.59 -19.33 5.56
C ASN A 311 2.70 -18.49 4.66
N GLN A 312 2.90 -17.19 4.72
CA GLN A 312 2.23 -16.21 3.89
C GLN A 312 3.18 -15.72 2.80
N VAL A 313 2.66 -15.52 1.59
CA VAL A 313 3.39 -14.94 0.47
C VAL A 313 2.61 -13.75 -0.06
N LEU A 314 3.25 -12.58 -0.11
CA LEU A 314 2.76 -11.44 -0.87
C LEU A 314 3.64 -11.29 -2.11
N SER A 315 3.02 -11.26 -3.29
CA SER A 315 3.69 -11.00 -4.56
C SER A 315 2.95 -9.89 -5.29
N LEU A 316 3.55 -8.70 -5.35
CA LEU A 316 3.08 -7.56 -6.13
C LEU A 316 4.10 -7.30 -7.24
N PRO A 317 3.95 -7.92 -8.42
CA PRO A 317 4.98 -7.93 -9.46
C PRO A 317 5.08 -6.61 -10.22
N SER A 318 4.07 -5.74 -10.16
CA SER A 318 4.06 -4.45 -10.83
C SER A 318 3.32 -3.39 -10.01
N ILE A 319 4.10 -2.51 -9.41
CA ILE A 319 3.66 -1.32 -8.68
C ILE A 319 4.10 -0.13 -9.52
N THR A 320 3.14 0.63 -10.04
CA THR A 320 3.41 1.78 -10.91
C THR A 320 3.57 3.09 -10.14
N GLY A 321 3.09 3.13 -8.90
CA GLY A 321 3.31 4.24 -8.00
C GLY A 321 3.01 3.90 -6.55
N ILE A 322 4.00 4.11 -5.69
CA ILE A 322 3.81 4.57 -4.32
C ILE A 322 4.29 6.00 -4.30
N GLU A 323 3.36 6.94 -4.22
CA GLU A 323 3.65 8.36 -4.42
C GLU A 323 3.16 9.16 -3.22
N GLY A 324 4.01 10.03 -2.69
CA GLY A 324 3.66 10.90 -1.58
C GLY A 324 4.60 12.10 -1.50
N SER A 325 4.16 13.12 -0.79
CA SER A 325 4.94 14.34 -0.56
C SER A 325 4.97 14.67 0.92
N ARG A 326 6.17 14.96 1.42
CA ARG A 326 6.41 15.28 2.83
C ARG A 326 7.26 16.53 2.88
N VAL A 327 6.90 17.44 3.78
CA VAL A 327 7.63 18.68 3.96
C VAL A 327 8.49 18.61 5.22
N GLU A 328 9.76 18.99 5.07
CA GLU A 328 10.72 19.12 6.17
C GLU A 328 10.94 20.61 6.49
N ASN A 329 10.96 20.97 7.78
CA ASN A 329 10.89 22.38 8.21
C ASN A 329 12.18 23.19 8.02
N GLN A 330 13.36 22.56 8.11
CA GLN A 330 14.63 23.29 8.07
C GLN A 330 15.26 23.36 6.67
N SER A 331 14.69 22.63 5.72
CA SER A 331 14.94 22.72 4.28
C SER A 331 13.60 22.49 3.59
N PRO A 332 12.78 23.54 3.35
CA PRO A 332 11.42 23.39 2.84
C PRO A 332 11.43 23.01 1.34
N THR A 333 11.89 21.79 1.07
CA THR A 333 11.71 21.11 -0.19
C THR A 333 10.64 20.07 0.01
N THR A 334 9.60 20.13 -0.82
CA THR A 334 8.62 19.05 -0.90
C THR A 334 9.38 17.79 -1.31
N ASN A 335 9.53 16.84 -0.39
CA ASN A 335 10.19 15.56 -0.63
C ASN A 335 9.20 14.62 -1.34
N ALA A 336 8.77 15.03 -2.53
CA ALA A 336 7.93 14.23 -3.39
C ALA A 336 8.73 12.99 -3.81
N GLN A 337 8.28 11.82 -3.37
CA GLN A 337 8.91 10.56 -3.71
C GLN A 337 7.94 9.70 -4.49
N LYS A 338 8.49 9.00 -5.47
CA LYS A 338 7.80 7.99 -6.26
C LYS A 338 8.62 6.72 -6.23
N PHE A 339 7.98 5.65 -5.78
CA PHE A 339 8.53 4.30 -5.85
C PHE A 339 7.74 3.47 -6.84
N ASN A 340 8.44 2.75 -7.70
CA ASN A 340 7.86 1.78 -8.63
C ASN A 340 8.67 0.48 -8.63
N GLY A 341 8.07 -0.59 -9.15
CA GLY A 341 8.72 -1.89 -9.33
C GLY A 341 7.91 -3.04 -8.75
N SER A 342 8.49 -3.87 -7.89
CA SER A 342 7.84 -5.06 -7.35
C SER A 342 8.14 -5.29 -5.87
N ILE A 343 7.19 -5.92 -5.19
CA ILE A 343 7.32 -6.33 -3.78
C ILE A 343 7.07 -7.83 -3.67
N TYR A 344 8.02 -8.55 -3.08
CA TYR A 344 7.84 -9.94 -2.67
C TYR A 344 8.20 -10.10 -1.20
N LEU A 345 7.31 -10.72 -0.43
CA LEU A 345 7.50 -11.07 0.98
C LEU A 345 7.07 -12.52 1.19
N GLU A 346 7.86 -13.30 1.93
CA GLU A 346 7.53 -14.68 2.30
C GLU A 346 7.97 -15.01 3.72
N GLY A 347 7.02 -15.46 4.53
CA GLY A 347 7.25 -15.87 5.92
C GLY A 347 5.93 -15.97 6.68
N PRO A 348 5.93 -16.31 7.97
CA PRO A 348 4.73 -16.24 8.78
C PRO A 348 4.44 -14.78 9.19
N ASN A 349 3.15 -14.43 9.29
CA ASN A 349 2.67 -13.12 9.71
C ASN A 349 3.35 -11.94 8.98
N ILE A 350 3.47 -11.98 7.65
CA ILE A 350 4.24 -10.99 6.88
C ILE A 350 3.79 -9.53 7.10
N PHE A 351 2.53 -9.32 7.51
CA PHE A 351 1.97 -7.98 7.79
C PHE A 351 2.17 -7.51 9.23
N THR A 352 2.55 -8.42 10.14
CA THR A 352 2.80 -8.14 11.56
C THR A 352 4.11 -8.80 12.01
N PHE A 353 5.09 -8.89 11.10
CA PHE A 353 6.27 -9.74 11.29
C PHE A 353 7.06 -9.41 12.55
N LYS A 354 7.16 -8.13 12.93
CA LYS A 354 7.82 -7.68 14.16
C LYS A 354 7.20 -8.28 15.43
N GLN A 355 5.94 -8.68 15.38
CA GLN A 355 5.19 -9.33 16.46
C GLN A 355 5.30 -10.86 16.44
N SER A 356 5.95 -11.44 15.42
CA SER A 356 6.16 -12.89 15.33
C SER A 356 7.09 -13.42 16.43
N PRO A 357 7.08 -14.74 16.73
CA PRO A 357 7.98 -15.33 17.70
C PRO A 357 9.48 -15.06 17.42
N ASN A 358 10.29 -15.10 18.47
CA ASN A 358 11.75 -14.99 18.35
C ASN A 358 12.33 -16.05 17.40
N GLY A 359 13.26 -15.64 16.55
CA GLY A 359 13.91 -16.50 15.55
C GLY A 359 13.11 -16.71 14.26
N THR A 360 11.91 -16.12 14.16
CA THR A 360 11.11 -16.16 12.93
C THR A 360 11.83 -15.43 11.80
N THR A 361 11.77 -15.97 10.58
CA THR A 361 12.41 -15.41 9.38
C THR A 361 11.40 -14.88 8.37
N LEU A 362 11.77 -13.79 7.70
CA LEU A 362 11.05 -13.19 6.57
C LEU A 362 12.01 -13.11 5.40
N ASN A 363 11.71 -13.80 4.32
CA ASN A 363 12.44 -13.68 3.06
C ASN A 363 11.78 -12.60 2.21
N PHE A 364 12.60 -11.82 1.51
CA PHE A 364 12.09 -10.76 0.66
C PHE A 364 12.92 -10.58 -0.61
N LYS A 365 12.25 -10.11 -1.66
CA LYS A 365 12.85 -9.80 -2.95
C LYS A 365 12.09 -8.68 -3.64
N HIS A 366 12.53 -7.45 -3.42
CA HIS A 366 11.92 -6.28 -4.03
C HIS A 366 12.72 -5.83 -5.25
N VAL A 367 12.05 -5.19 -6.19
CA VAL A 367 12.69 -4.31 -7.16
C VAL A 367 12.09 -2.93 -6.94
N ILE A 368 12.87 -1.96 -6.49
CA ILE A 368 12.37 -0.61 -6.23
C ILE A 368 13.19 0.36 -7.06
N ASN A 369 12.52 1.16 -7.90
CA ASN A 369 13.14 2.11 -8.83
C ASN A 369 14.29 1.46 -9.65
N GLY A 370 14.08 0.22 -10.09
CA GLY A 370 15.05 -0.58 -10.85
C GLY A 370 16.13 -1.29 -10.03
N ILE A 371 16.21 -1.06 -8.72
CA ILE A 371 17.21 -1.68 -7.83
C ILE A 371 16.64 -2.91 -7.14
N SER A 372 17.33 -4.04 -7.31
CA SER A 372 16.99 -5.29 -6.62
C SER A 372 17.45 -5.25 -5.15
N ILE A 373 16.51 -5.48 -4.24
CA ILE A 373 16.72 -5.56 -2.79
C ILE A 373 16.24 -6.95 -2.34
N GLU A 374 17.16 -7.90 -2.26
CA GLU A 374 16.91 -9.30 -1.90
C GLU A 374 17.63 -9.63 -0.59
N GLY A 375 16.95 -10.31 0.32
CA GLY A 375 17.53 -10.66 1.60
C GLY A 375 16.59 -11.42 2.52
N GLN A 376 16.99 -11.50 3.78
CA GLN A 376 16.22 -12.13 4.85
C GLN A 376 16.30 -11.27 6.11
N SER A 377 15.16 -11.11 6.77
CA SER A 377 15.03 -10.54 8.10
C SER A 377 14.76 -11.64 9.13
N ILE A 378 15.24 -11.43 10.36
CA ILE A 378 15.00 -12.30 11.51
C ILE A 378 14.46 -11.45 12.65
N ASN A 379 13.35 -11.87 13.26
CA ASN A 379 12.83 -11.22 14.45
C ASN A 379 13.55 -11.71 15.72
N GLN A 380 14.12 -10.78 16.49
CA GLN A 380 14.84 -11.02 17.73
C GLN A 380 14.11 -10.29 18.87
N ASN A 381 12.98 -10.86 19.30
CA ASN A 381 12.11 -10.28 20.35
C ASN A 381 11.67 -8.83 20.05
N GLY A 382 11.23 -8.54 18.82
CA GLY A 382 10.78 -7.22 18.38
C GLY A 382 11.87 -6.36 17.74
N THR A 383 13.14 -6.74 17.88
CA THR A 383 14.24 -6.16 17.10
C THR A 383 14.42 -6.93 15.79
N VAL A 384 14.43 -6.24 14.65
CA VAL A 384 14.49 -6.91 13.34
C VAL A 384 15.88 -6.74 12.74
N SER A 385 16.62 -7.84 12.64
CA SER A 385 17.93 -7.87 11.98
C SER A 385 17.78 -8.35 10.54
N THR A 386 18.31 -7.58 9.60
CA THR A 386 18.22 -7.85 8.15
C THR A 386 19.59 -8.14 7.58
N THR A 387 19.68 -9.17 6.75
CA THR A 387 20.85 -9.49 5.91
C THR A 387 20.46 -9.39 4.44
N LEU A 388 21.08 -8.47 3.71
CA LEU A 388 20.94 -8.32 2.26
C LEU A 388 21.92 -9.20 1.52
N LYS A 389 21.45 -9.71 0.39
CA LYS A 389 22.22 -10.34 -0.67
C LYS A 389 22.41 -9.39 -1.87
N THR A 390 21.37 -8.63 -2.21
CA THR A 390 21.40 -7.55 -3.22
C THR A 390 20.83 -6.25 -2.64
N PRO A 391 21.24 -5.07 -3.12
CA PRO A 391 22.17 -4.81 -4.23
C PRO A 391 23.63 -5.15 -3.92
N PHE A 392 23.98 -5.21 -2.64
CA PHE A 392 25.27 -5.68 -2.14
C PHE A 392 25.06 -6.33 -0.76
N MET A 393 26.01 -7.16 -0.34
CA MET A 393 25.93 -7.79 0.98
C MET A 393 26.04 -6.73 2.08
N GLN A 394 24.99 -6.62 2.90
CA GLN A 394 24.95 -5.70 4.03
C GLN A 394 24.11 -6.31 5.17
N LYS A 395 24.47 -5.99 6.41
CA LYS A 395 23.63 -6.26 7.59
C LYS A 395 23.24 -4.96 8.27
N PHE A 396 22.00 -4.88 8.75
CA PHE A 396 21.49 -3.77 9.54
C PHE A 396 20.38 -4.26 10.46
N THR A 397 20.01 -3.43 11.43
CA THR A 397 18.96 -3.72 12.41
C THR A 397 18.03 -2.52 12.51
N PHE A 398 16.75 -2.78 12.75
CA PHE A 398 15.72 -1.79 13.04
C PHE A 398 15.22 -1.86 14.48
#